data_AF-A0A9D3VS74-F1
#
_entry.id   AF-A0A9D3VS74-F1
#
_cell.length_a   1.000
_cell.length_b   1.000
_cell.length_c   1.000
_cell.angle_alpha   90.00
_cell.angle_beta   90.00
_cell.angle_gamma   90.00
#
_symmetry.space_group_name_H-M   'P 1'
#
loop_
_entity.id
_entity.type
_entity.pdbx_description
1 polymer ?
#
loop_
_entity_poly.entity_id
_entity_poly.type
_entity_poly.pdbx_seq_one_letter_code
_entity_poly.pdbx_strand_id
1 'polypeptide(L)'
;MSKEKTDVILKVVVKHFFTEKEVTSTLVMDSLYSGLKALKGQSKSKKEKSKVFDAEEMPAPIVHIEKDMFWLVDDVLLLLERASLEPLPPKDEKGPQNRKKDGNSGEDLNKDSIERDERRLTELGRRTVEIFVLAHIFRYEVLERGIVRGQFIY
;
A
#
# COMPACT_ATOMS: atom_id res chain seq x y z
N MET A 1 10.77 14.74 10.13
CA MET A 1 10.47 13.60 9.24
C MET A 1 10.83 12.32 9.94
N SER A 2 9.80 11.58 10.34
CA SER A 2 9.93 10.33 11.08
C SER A 2 10.23 9.21 10.09
N LYS A 3 11.06 8.26 10.52
CA LYS A 3 11.60 7.20 9.67
C LYS A 3 11.73 5.90 10.42
N GLU A 4 11.67 4.80 9.69
CA GLU A 4 11.84 3.46 10.26
C GLU A 4 12.64 2.56 9.33
N LYS A 5 13.36 1.58 9.88
CA LYS A 5 14.09 0.60 9.08
C LYS A 5 13.13 -0.33 8.33
N THR A 6 13.46 -0.61 7.08
CA THR A 6 12.64 -1.48 6.22
C THR A 6 12.46 -2.87 6.83
N ASP A 7 13.51 -3.46 7.40
CA ASP A 7 13.44 -4.82 7.96
C ASP A 7 12.53 -4.90 9.20
N VAL A 8 12.47 -3.84 10.01
CA VAL A 8 11.57 -3.74 11.17
C VAL A 8 10.12 -3.75 10.69
N ILE A 9 9.78 -2.92 9.72
CA ILE A 9 8.44 -2.86 9.15
C ILE A 9 8.05 -4.19 8.49
N LEU A 10 8.93 -4.78 7.69
CA LEU A 10 8.65 -6.06 7.02
C LEU A 10 8.42 -7.18 8.03
N LYS A 11 9.15 -7.21 9.16
CA LYS A 11 8.89 -8.16 10.25
C LYS A 11 7.49 -7.98 10.84
N VAL A 12 7.04 -6.74 11.04
CA VAL A 12 5.70 -6.44 11.56
C VAL A 12 4.61 -6.88 10.56
N VAL A 13 4.78 -6.58 9.27
CA VAL A 13 3.85 -7.01 8.21
C VAL A 13 3.76 -8.53 8.16
N VAL A 14 4.92 -9.22 8.17
CA VAL A 14 4.96 -10.68 8.11
C VAL A 14 4.27 -11.30 9.32
N LYS A 15 4.57 -10.78 10.52
CA LYS A 15 3.94 -11.22 11.76
C LYS A 15 2.43 -11.06 11.70
N HIS A 16 1.94 -9.92 11.22
CA HIS A 16 0.50 -9.65 11.18
C HIS A 16 -0.23 -10.59 10.22
N PHE A 17 0.22 -10.67 8.96
CA PHE A 17 -0.51 -11.45 7.95
C PHE A 17 -0.31 -12.96 8.10
N PHE A 18 0.93 -13.43 8.26
CA PHE A 18 1.25 -14.85 8.14
C PHE A 18 1.27 -15.57 9.49
N THR A 19 1.49 -14.86 10.58
CA THR A 19 1.48 -15.46 11.93
C THR A 19 0.17 -15.18 12.66
N GLU A 20 -0.24 -13.92 12.79
CA GLU A 20 -1.41 -13.56 13.60
C GLU A 20 -2.74 -13.81 12.88
N LYS A 21 -2.78 -13.55 11.57
CA LYS A 21 -3.98 -13.72 10.74
C LYS A 21 -3.98 -15.01 9.92
N GLU A 22 -2.92 -15.81 10.02
CA GLU A 22 -2.74 -17.10 9.31
C GLU A 22 -3.09 -17.03 7.81
N VAL A 23 -2.83 -15.89 7.16
CA VAL A 23 -3.08 -15.71 5.73
C VAL A 23 -2.08 -16.55 4.94
N THR A 24 -2.58 -17.50 4.16
CA THR A 24 -1.76 -18.38 3.30
C THR A 24 -1.88 -18.06 1.82
N SER A 25 -2.58 -16.96 1.48
CA SER A 25 -2.81 -16.56 0.10
C SER A 25 -1.52 -16.08 -0.56
N THR A 26 -1.11 -16.75 -1.64
CA THR A 26 0.01 -16.32 -2.49
C THR A 26 -0.25 -14.94 -3.08
N LEU A 27 -1.51 -14.62 -3.38
CA LEU A 27 -1.90 -13.31 -3.91
C LEU A 27 -1.58 -12.17 -2.94
N VAL A 28 -1.68 -12.42 -1.63
CA VAL A 28 -1.32 -11.43 -0.60
C VAL A 28 0.19 -11.22 -0.59
N MET A 29 0.98 -12.29 -0.68
CA MET A 29 2.45 -12.18 -0.78
C MET A 29 2.87 -11.44 -2.05
N ASP A 30 2.29 -11.79 -3.19
CA ASP A 30 2.62 -11.20 -4.48
C ASP A 30 2.24 -9.71 -4.52
N SER A 31 1.07 -9.36 -3.99
CA SER A 31 0.61 -7.97 -3.82
C SER A 31 1.56 -7.17 -2.93
N LEU A 32 1.90 -7.67 -1.74
CA LEU A 32 2.82 -6.99 -0.82
C LEU A 32 4.22 -6.82 -1.43
N TYR A 33 4.71 -7.85 -2.12
CA TYR A 33 6.01 -7.82 -2.77
C TYR A 33 6.05 -6.83 -3.94
N SER A 34 5.06 -6.87 -4.83
CA SER A 34 4.98 -5.95 -5.98
C SER A 34 4.77 -4.50 -5.51
N GLY A 35 3.95 -4.29 -4.47
CA GLY A 35 3.75 -3.00 -3.82
C GLY A 35 5.03 -2.43 -3.21
N LEU A 36 5.78 -3.24 -2.47
CA LEU A 36 7.09 -2.83 -1.94
C LEU A 36 8.10 -2.51 -3.06
N LYS A 37 8.09 -3.31 -4.14
CA LYS A 37 8.94 -3.06 -5.31
C LYS A 37 8.59 -1.74 -6.00
N ALA A 38 7.31 -1.39 -6.08
CA ALA A 38 6.84 -0.11 -6.61
C ALA A 38 7.37 1.08 -5.77
N LEU A 39 7.34 0.98 -4.44
CA LEU A 39 7.91 2.00 -3.54
C LEU A 39 9.43 2.18 -3.76
N LYS A 40 10.17 1.07 -3.95
CA LYS A 40 11.62 1.14 -4.23
C LYS A 40 11.92 1.69 -5.63
N GLY A 41 11.02 1.51 -6.60
CA GLY A 41 11.18 2.00 -7.97
C GLY A 41 11.01 3.51 -8.12
N GLN A 42 10.20 4.13 -7.26
CA GLN A 42 9.97 5.57 -7.28
C GLN A 42 11.21 6.40 -6.92
N SER A 43 12.10 5.90 -6.06
CA SER A 43 13.31 6.66 -5.65
C SER A 43 14.39 6.74 -6.75
N LYS A 44 14.37 5.84 -7.74
CA LYS A 44 15.34 5.81 -8.85
C LYS A 44 14.91 6.62 -10.08
N SER A 45 13.64 7.01 -10.16
CA SER A 45 13.02 7.59 -11.37
C SER A 45 12.64 9.08 -11.22
N LYS A 46 13.32 9.82 -10.32
CA LYS A 46 13.06 11.27 -10.13
C LYS A 46 13.54 12.17 -11.29
N LYS A 47 13.96 11.60 -12.41
CA LYS A 47 14.05 12.28 -13.69
C LYS A 47 13.22 11.48 -14.69
N GLU A 48 12.25 12.15 -15.30
CA GLU A 48 11.57 11.71 -16.51
C GLU A 48 10.48 10.64 -16.31
N LYS A 49 9.26 11.09 -16.02
CA LYS A 49 8.07 10.96 -16.91
C LYS A 49 6.79 11.25 -16.15
N SER A 50 6.43 12.53 -16.15
CA SER A 50 5.06 12.91 -16.44
C SER A 50 4.75 12.36 -17.83
N LYS A 51 3.95 11.29 -17.90
CA LYS A 51 2.83 11.09 -18.86
C LYS A 51 2.49 9.61 -18.99
N VAL A 52 1.17 9.37 -18.94
CA VAL A 52 0.41 8.15 -19.27
C VAL A 52 0.36 7.07 -18.19
N PHE A 53 -0.16 7.42 -17.02
CA PHE A 53 -1.15 6.55 -16.38
C PHE A 53 -2.51 7.22 -16.59
N ASP A 54 -3.42 6.50 -17.21
CA ASP A 54 -4.80 6.93 -17.41
C ASP A 54 -5.42 7.37 -16.07
N ALA A 55 -6.35 8.33 -16.14
CA ALA A 55 -6.90 9.10 -15.04
C ALA A 55 -7.71 8.30 -14.00
N GLU A 56 -7.11 7.30 -13.35
CA GLU A 56 -7.40 6.99 -11.95
C GLU A 56 -6.27 7.61 -11.14
N GLU A 57 -6.55 8.76 -10.54
CA GLU A 57 -5.63 9.60 -9.76
C GLU A 57 -4.93 8.76 -8.66
N MET A 58 -3.77 8.20 -9.00
CA MET A 58 -3.03 7.36 -8.06
C MET A 58 -2.62 8.24 -6.88
N PRO A 59 -3.01 7.87 -5.65
CA PRO A 59 -2.82 8.74 -4.50
C PRO A 59 -1.33 9.02 -4.32
N ALA A 60 -0.98 10.28 -4.02
CA ALA A 60 0.39 10.64 -3.71
C ALA A 60 0.96 9.72 -2.61
N PRO A 61 2.18 9.20 -2.74
CA PRO A 61 2.76 8.26 -1.77
C PRO A 61 2.78 8.85 -0.36
N ILE A 62 2.57 8.00 0.66
CA ILE A 62 2.71 8.37 2.08
C ILE A 62 4.18 8.23 2.51
N VAL A 63 4.92 7.33 1.85
CA VAL A 63 6.30 7.02 2.20
C VAL A 63 7.20 6.99 0.97
N HIS A 64 8.49 7.26 1.18
CA HIS A 64 9.53 6.93 0.21
C HIS A 64 10.64 6.11 0.87
N ILE A 65 11.35 5.31 0.08
CA ILE A 65 12.43 4.44 0.56
C ILE A 65 13.78 5.05 0.16
N GLU A 66 14.61 5.36 1.15
CA GLU A 66 15.99 5.79 0.97
C GLU A 66 16.91 5.03 1.92
N LYS A 67 18.01 4.45 1.41
CA LYS A 67 19.04 3.73 2.20
C LYS A 67 18.43 2.70 3.17
N ASP A 68 17.51 1.88 2.67
CA ASP A 68 16.78 0.86 3.42
C ASP A 68 15.95 1.38 4.61
N MET A 69 15.59 2.66 4.61
CA MET A 69 14.67 3.27 5.56
C MET A 69 13.42 3.79 4.83
N PHE A 70 12.27 3.59 5.47
CA PHE A 70 11.04 4.28 5.10
C PHE A 70 11.04 5.67 5.72
N TRP A 71 10.71 6.66 4.90
CA TRP A 71 10.56 8.05 5.32
C TRP A 71 9.14 8.51 5.02
N LEU A 72 8.47 9.06 6.02
CA LEU A 72 7.21 9.75 5.81
C LEU A 72 7.44 11.00 4.94
N VAL A 73 6.54 11.22 3.97
CA VAL A 73 6.64 12.38 3.07
C VAL A 73 6.21 13.69 3.74
N ASP A 74 5.43 13.59 4.84
CA ASP A 74 4.85 14.71 5.57
C ASP A 74 4.69 14.36 7.07
N ASP A 75 4.08 15.25 7.85
CA ASP A 75 3.74 15.05 9.25
C ASP A 75 2.80 13.85 9.46
N VAL A 76 3.03 13.11 10.55
CA VAL A 76 2.28 11.88 10.88
C VAL A 76 0.77 12.14 10.96
N LEU A 77 0.34 13.28 11.54
CA LEU A 77 -1.07 13.61 11.71
C LEU A 77 -1.74 13.92 10.37
N LEU A 78 -1.07 14.68 9.50
CA LEU A 78 -1.57 15.00 8.15
C LEU A 78 -1.71 13.73 7.30
N LEU A 79 -0.75 12.81 7.42
CA LEU A 79 -0.78 11.53 6.71
C LEU A 79 -1.88 10.60 7.23
N LEU A 80 -2.18 10.63 8.54
CA LEU A 80 -3.29 9.88 9.13
C LEU A 80 -4.65 10.41 8.67
N GLU A 81 -4.85 11.73 8.70
CA GLU A 81 -6.06 12.36 8.18
C GLU A 81 -6.28 11.97 6.72
N ARG A 82 -5.24 12.10 5.90
CA ARG A 82 -5.28 11.73 4.49
C ARG A 82 -5.60 10.25 4.27
N ALA A 83 -4.95 9.36 5.01
CA ALA A 83 -5.22 7.92 4.93
C ALA A 83 -6.65 7.56 5.37
N SER A 84 -7.26 8.35 6.25
CA SER A 84 -8.64 8.14 6.72
C SER A 84 -9.71 8.64 5.74
N LEU A 85 -9.39 9.69 4.98
CA LEU A 85 -10.28 10.25 3.96
C LEU A 85 -10.19 9.49 2.62
N GLU A 86 -9.16 8.66 2.46
CA GLU A 86 -8.98 7.86 1.25
C GLU A 86 -10.08 6.79 1.13
N PRO A 87 -10.81 6.74 0.00
CA PRO A 87 -11.86 5.76 -0.18
C PRO A 87 -11.28 4.35 -0.14
N LEU A 88 -11.92 3.49 0.66
CA LEU A 88 -11.63 2.07 0.67
C LEU A 88 -11.80 1.50 -0.75
N PRO A 89 -11.00 0.48 -1.13
CA PRO A 89 -11.18 -0.17 -2.42
C PRO A 89 -12.65 -0.59 -2.56
N PRO A 90 -13.31 -0.31 -3.70
CA PRO A 90 -14.70 -0.66 -3.89
C PRO A 90 -14.85 -2.16 -3.60
N LYS A 91 -15.80 -2.50 -2.72
CA LYS A 91 -16.18 -3.89 -2.52
C LYS A 91 -16.64 -4.39 -3.89
N ASP A 92 -15.94 -5.39 -4.40
CA ASP A 92 -16.23 -6.03 -5.66
C ASP A 92 -17.57 -6.79 -5.48
N GLU A 93 -18.70 -6.08 -5.53
CA GLU A 93 -19.99 -6.71 -5.72
C GLU A 93 -20.00 -7.26 -7.14
N LYS A 94 -19.38 -8.43 -7.30
CA LYS A 94 -19.53 -9.25 -8.50
C LYS A 94 -21.00 -9.66 -8.58
N GLY A 95 -21.82 -8.80 -9.16
CA GLY A 95 -23.03 -9.22 -9.84
C GLY A 95 -22.65 -10.30 -10.87
N PRO A 96 -23.55 -11.27 -11.13
CA PRO A 96 -23.24 -12.38 -12.00
C PRO A 96 -22.79 -11.84 -13.36
N GLN A 97 -21.52 -12.12 -13.72
CA GLN A 97 -20.97 -11.86 -15.03
C GLN A 97 -21.72 -12.74 -16.02
N ASN A 98 -22.86 -12.23 -16.49
CA ASN A 98 -23.69 -12.92 -17.46
C ASN A 98 -22.89 -13.11 -18.74
N ARG A 99 -22.51 -14.36 -18.99
CA ARG A 99 -22.13 -14.85 -20.30
C ARG A 99 -23.21 -14.44 -21.31
N LYS A 100 -22.92 -13.47 -22.16
CA LYS A 100 -23.39 -13.54 -23.55
C LYS A 100 -22.17 -13.78 -24.43
N LYS A 101 -22.03 -15.06 -24.76
CA LYS A 101 -21.25 -15.55 -25.89
C LYS A 101 -21.97 -15.03 -27.14
N ASP A 102 -21.43 -13.99 -27.76
CA ASP A 102 -21.50 -13.83 -29.21
C ASP A 102 -20.08 -13.60 -29.72
N GLY A 103 -19.77 -14.31 -30.80
CA GLY A 103 -18.41 -14.62 -31.23
C GLY A 103 -17.61 -13.41 -31.70
N ASN A 104 -16.28 -13.58 -31.59
CA ASN A 104 -15.24 -12.93 -32.40
C ASN A 104 -14.52 -11.67 -31.86
N SER A 105 -14.15 -11.61 -30.57
CA SER A 105 -13.03 -10.74 -30.09
C SER A 105 -12.49 -11.17 -28.71
N GLY A 106 -12.07 -12.43 -28.55
CA GLY A 106 -11.93 -13.07 -27.23
C GLY A 106 -10.59 -12.92 -26.49
N GLU A 107 -9.55 -12.35 -27.11
CA GLU A 107 -8.19 -12.37 -26.55
C GLU A 107 -7.73 -11.05 -25.89
N ASP A 108 -8.15 -9.90 -26.40
CA ASP A 108 -7.72 -8.59 -25.84
C ASP A 108 -8.41 -8.25 -24.51
N LEU A 109 -9.72 -8.50 -24.37
CA LEU A 109 -10.48 -8.15 -23.15
C LEU A 109 -10.02 -8.92 -21.90
N ASN A 110 -9.60 -10.18 -22.07
CA ASN A 110 -9.11 -11.00 -20.97
C ASN A 110 -7.73 -10.49 -20.52
N LYS A 111 -6.87 -10.14 -21.48
CA LYS A 111 -5.53 -9.61 -21.21
C LYS A 111 -5.58 -8.25 -20.48
N ASP A 112 -6.47 -7.36 -20.91
CA ASP A 112 -6.70 -6.07 -20.27
C ASP A 112 -7.25 -6.23 -18.83
N SER A 113 -8.11 -7.24 -18.62
CA SER A 113 -8.66 -7.52 -17.28
C SER A 113 -7.62 -8.04 -16.29
N ILE A 114 -6.74 -8.94 -16.74
CA ILE A 114 -5.64 -9.47 -15.92
C ILE A 114 -4.66 -8.35 -15.58
N GLU A 115 -4.27 -7.54 -16.56
CA GLU A 115 -3.34 -6.42 -16.33
C GLU A 115 -3.94 -5.40 -15.34
N ARG A 116 -5.25 -5.11 -15.45
CA ARG A 116 -5.95 -4.22 -14.52
C ARG A 116 -5.93 -4.78 -13.09
N ASP A 117 -6.18 -6.07 -12.92
CA ASP A 117 -6.16 -6.73 -11.61
C ASP A 117 -4.75 -6.75 -11.00
N GLU A 118 -3.71 -7.00 -11.79
CA GLU A 118 -2.32 -6.93 -11.34
C GLU A 118 -1.92 -5.52 -10.87
N ARG A 119 -2.35 -4.47 -11.59
CA ARG A 119 -2.15 -3.07 -11.18
C ARG A 119 -2.86 -2.78 -9.86
N ARG A 120 -4.12 -3.21 -9.71
CA ARG A 120 -4.90 -3.04 -8.47
C ARG A 120 -4.27 -3.76 -7.29
N LEU A 121 -3.79 -4.98 -7.49
CA LEU A 121 -3.09 -5.75 -6.46
C LEU A 121 -1.77 -5.10 -6.05
N THR A 122 -1.02 -4.57 -7.02
CA THR A 122 0.22 -3.84 -6.74
C THR A 122 -0.06 -2.58 -5.91
N GLU A 123 -1.09 -1.84 -6.26
CA GLU A 123 -1.50 -0.64 -5.52
C GLU A 123 -2.00 -0.97 -4.12
N LEU A 124 -2.83 -2.02 -3.97
CA LEU A 124 -3.31 -2.48 -2.67
C LEU A 124 -2.16 -2.90 -1.76
N GLY A 125 -1.18 -3.62 -2.29
CA GLY A 125 0.01 -4.03 -1.54
C GLY A 125 0.86 -2.83 -1.15
N ARG A 126 1.02 -1.85 -2.03
CA ARG A 126 1.73 -0.59 -1.77
C ARG A 126 1.09 0.15 -0.60
N ARG A 127 -0.23 0.41 -0.67
CA ARG A 127 -1.00 1.10 0.38
C ARG A 127 -0.95 0.34 1.70
N THR A 128 -1.04 -0.98 1.65
CA THR A 128 -0.94 -1.81 2.86
C THR A 128 0.40 -1.55 3.56
N VAL A 129 1.53 -1.65 2.84
CA VAL A 129 2.86 -1.38 3.41
C VAL A 129 2.93 0.05 3.97
N GLU A 130 2.41 1.05 3.26
CA GLU A 130 2.38 2.44 3.74
C GLU A 130 1.62 2.61 5.06
N ILE A 131 0.45 1.99 5.19
CA ILE A 131 -0.35 2.01 6.41
C ILE A 131 0.41 1.35 7.57
N PHE A 132 1.11 0.24 7.31
CA PHE A 132 1.96 -0.40 8.34
C PHE A 132 3.09 0.50 8.81
N VAL A 133 3.77 1.21 7.89
CA VAL A 133 4.80 2.20 8.25
C VAL A 133 4.20 3.32 9.09
N LEU A 134 3.11 3.92 8.63
CA LEU A 134 2.46 5.05 9.30
C LEU A 134 1.98 4.66 10.70
N ALA A 135 1.31 3.51 10.83
CA ALA A 135 0.84 3.00 12.12
C ALA A 135 2.00 2.64 13.06
N HIS A 136 3.09 2.09 12.54
CA HIS A 136 4.26 1.78 13.36
C HIS A 136 4.93 3.04 13.91
N ILE A 137 5.19 4.01 13.04
CA ILE A 137 5.79 5.30 13.43
C ILE A 137 4.87 6.05 14.38
N PHE A 138 3.57 6.13 14.09
CA PHE A 138 2.60 6.79 14.98
C PHE A 138 2.56 6.15 16.36
N ARG A 139 2.52 4.81 16.43
CA ARG A 139 2.59 4.10 17.71
C ARG A 139 3.87 4.42 18.45
N TYR A 140 5.01 4.46 17.76
CA TYR A 140 6.28 4.82 18.38
C TYR A 140 6.27 6.26 18.93
N GLU A 141 5.75 7.22 18.16
CA GLU A 141 5.69 8.62 18.60
C GLU A 141 4.70 8.85 19.74
N VAL A 142 3.51 8.25 19.68
CA VAL A 142 2.49 8.43 20.73
C VAL A 142 2.80 7.61 21.97
N LEU A 143 3.21 6.34 21.82
CA LEU A 143 3.45 5.45 22.95
C LEU A 143 4.77 5.76 23.64
N GLU A 144 5.89 5.87 22.93
CA GLU A 144 7.18 6.09 23.59
C GLU A 144 7.37 7.54 24.03
N ARG A 145 6.97 8.54 23.23
CA ARG A 145 7.10 9.95 23.67
C ARG A 145 6.01 10.36 24.65
N GLY A 146 4.82 9.74 24.61
CA GLY A 146 3.76 9.95 25.59
C GLY A 146 4.10 9.35 26.97
N ILE A 147 4.73 8.17 27.00
CA ILE A 147 5.24 7.56 28.24
C ILE A 147 6.40 8.39 28.81
N VAL A 148 7.34 8.84 27.96
CA VAL A 148 8.49 9.67 28.41
C VAL A 148 8.04 11.06 28.92
N ARG A 149 6.87 11.57 28.52
CA ARG A 149 6.29 12.83 29.03
C ARG A 149 5.25 12.66 30.16
N GLY A 150 5.04 11.44 30.67
CA GLY A 150 4.16 11.19 31.82
C GLY A 150 2.69 11.59 31.61
N GLN A 151 2.20 11.64 30.37
CA GLN A 151 0.87 12.18 30.05
C GLN A 151 -0.26 11.14 29.92
N PHE A 152 0.00 9.87 30.25
CA PHE A 152 -1.05 8.86 30.36
C PHE A 152 -0.99 8.16 31.73
N ILE A 153 -1.38 8.90 32.77
CA ILE A 153 -1.91 8.33 34.02
C ILE A 153 -3.21 9.06 34.30
N TYR A 154 -4.34 8.44 33.95
CA TYR A 154 -5.63 8.62 34.58
C TYR A 154 -6.37 7.29 34.55
#